data_AF-A0A940TFD3-F1
#
_entry.id   AF-A0A940TFD3-F1
#
_cell.length_a   1.000
_cell.length_b   1.000
_cell.length_c   1.000
_cell.angle_alpha   90.00
_cell.angle_beta   90.00
_cell.angle_gamma   90.00
#
_symmetry.space_group_name_H-M   'P 1'
#
loop_
_entity.id
_entity.type
_entity.pdbx_description
1 polymer ?
#
loop_
_entity_poly.entity_id
_entity_poly.type
_entity_poly.pdbx_seq_one_letter_code
_entity_poly.pdbx_strand_id
1 'polypeptide(L)'
;MEHHHHDTKKIVNRLSRAIGHLEAVKKMIENDADCCDVLIQLAAVRSAVNNAGKEILKDHLNHCIVEAVESGDEKALVALNDAIDKFMK
;
A
#
# COMPACT_ATOMS: atom_id res chain seq x y z
N MET A 1 17.78 -8.58 7.29
CA MET A 1 16.85 -8.19 8.36
C MET A 1 15.50 -8.81 8.03
N GLU A 2 14.96 -9.63 8.94
CA GLU A 2 13.56 -10.06 8.83
C GLU A 2 12.67 -8.87 9.17
N HIS A 3 11.85 -8.43 8.22
CA HIS A 3 10.88 -7.36 8.44
C HIS A 3 9.60 -7.97 9.02
N HIS A 4 9.45 -7.92 10.34
CA HIS A 4 8.22 -8.35 10.99
C HIS A 4 7.24 -7.17 11.07
N HIS A 5 6.27 -7.13 10.14
CA HIS A 5 5.21 -6.12 10.20
C HIS A 5 4.33 -6.37 11.42
N HIS A 6 4.32 -5.45 12.38
CA HIS A 6 3.55 -5.62 13.61
C HIS A 6 2.04 -5.66 13.32
N ASP A 7 1.60 -4.94 12.29
CA ASP A 7 0.21 -4.89 11.82
C ASP A 7 -0.08 -5.79 10.59
N THR A 8 0.72 -6.84 10.35
CA THR A 8 0.65 -7.72 9.15
C THR A 8 -0.78 -8.10 8.77
N LYS A 9 -1.58 -8.59 9.73
CA LYS A 9 -2.94 -9.09 9.47
C LYS A 9 -3.88 -7.97 8.98
N LYS A 10 -3.75 -6.77 9.53
CA LYS A 10 -4.58 -5.61 9.16
C LYS A 10 -4.25 -5.14 7.74
N ILE A 11 -2.95 -5.09 7.40
CA ILE A 11 -2.47 -4.75 6.07
C ILE A 11 -2.95 -5.78 5.04
N VAL A 12 -2.76 -7.07 5.34
CA VAL A 12 -3.24 -8.17 4.48
C VAL A 12 -4.74 -8.05 4.24
N ASN A 13 -5.55 -7.83 5.29
CA ASN A 13 -7.00 -7.64 5.14
C ASN A 13 -7.38 -6.43 4.29
N ARG A 14 -6.60 -5.34 4.30
CA ARG A 14 -6.84 -4.18 3.43
C ARG A 14 -6.53 -4.52 1.98
N LEU A 15 -5.40 -5.21 1.73
CA LEU A 15 -5.03 -5.67 0.39
C LEU A 15 -6.04 -6.67 -0.17
N SER A 16 -6.53 -7.62 0.62
CA SER A 16 -7.57 -8.57 0.19
C SER A 16 -8.85 -7.86 -0.27
N ARG A 17 -9.24 -6.76 0.39
CA ARG A 17 -10.39 -5.94 -0.05
C ARG A 17 -10.10 -5.22 -1.37
N ALA A 18 -8.90 -4.64 -1.52
CA ALA A 18 -8.50 -4.00 -2.78
C ALA A 18 -8.48 -5.00 -3.95
N ILE A 19 -8.03 -6.24 -3.71
CA ILE A 19 -8.07 -7.33 -4.69
C ILE A 19 -9.53 -7.65 -5.09
N GLY A 20 -10.43 -7.83 -4.12
CA GLY A 20 -11.84 -8.07 -4.41
C GLY A 20 -12.51 -6.94 -5.20
N HIS A 21 -12.16 -5.68 -4.92
CA HIS A 21 -12.64 -4.55 -5.71
C HIS A 21 -12.10 -4.58 -7.14
N LEU A 22 -10.82 -4.93 -7.33
CA LEU A 22 -10.23 -5.04 -8.66
C LEU A 22 -10.85 -6.19 -9.48
N GLU A 23 -11.16 -7.31 -8.83
CA GLU A 23 -11.92 -8.40 -9.45
C GLU A 23 -13.32 -7.96 -9.89
N ALA A 24 -13.99 -7.12 -9.09
CA ALA A 24 -15.28 -6.55 -9.47
C ALA A 24 -15.17 -5.63 -10.69
N VAL A 25 -14.15 -4.77 -10.74
CA VAL A 25 -13.87 -3.92 -11.92
C VAL A 25 -13.62 -4.77 -13.16
N LYS A 26 -12.85 -5.85 -13.04
CA LYS A 26 -12.62 -6.78 -14.15
C LYS A 26 -13.94 -7.33 -14.69
N LYS A 27 -14.84 -7.78 -13.81
CA LYS A 27 -16.17 -8.27 -14.20
C LYS A 27 -17.03 -7.18 -14.84
N MET A 28 -16.92 -5.93 -14.41
CA MET A 28 -17.64 -4.81 -15.06
C MET A 28 -17.23 -4.68 -16.52
N ILE A 29 -15.93 -4.76 -16.81
CA ILE A 29 -15.41 -4.71 -18.18
C ILE A 29 -15.86 -5.92 -18.98
N GLU A 30 -15.78 -7.13 -18.41
CA GLU A 30 -16.24 -8.37 -19.07
C GLU A 30 -17.75 -8.35 -19.41
N ASN A 31 -18.53 -7.57 -18.66
CA ASN A 31 -19.97 -7.40 -18.85
C ASN A 31 -20.35 -6.12 -19.62
N ASP A 32 -19.38 -5.47 -20.28
CA ASP A 32 -19.60 -4.27 -21.11
C ASP A 32 -20.26 -3.10 -20.36
N ALA A 33 -19.90 -2.93 -19.08
CA ALA A 33 -20.39 -1.84 -18.23
C ALA A 33 -19.91 -0.46 -18.72
N ASP A 34 -20.61 0.60 -18.31
CA ASP A 34 -20.28 1.97 -18.68
C ASP A 34 -18.85 2.38 -18.29
N CYS A 35 -18.15 3.03 -19.22
CA CYS A 35 -16.77 3.44 -19.03
C CYS A 35 -16.58 4.41 -17.86
N CYS A 36 -17.54 5.32 -17.60
CA CYS A 36 -17.46 6.25 -16.49
C CYS A 36 -17.54 5.50 -15.15
N ASP A 37 -18.43 4.52 -15.05
CA ASP A 37 -18.58 3.69 -13.84
C ASP A 37 -17.32 2.87 -13.58
N VAL A 38 -16.73 2.27 -14.62
CA VAL A 38 -15.45 1.55 -14.52
C VAL A 38 -14.34 2.47 -14.01
N LEU A 39 -14.23 3.71 -14.53
CA LEU A 39 -13.22 4.68 -14.09
C LEU A 39 -13.42 5.10 -12.62
N ILE A 40 -14.67 5.27 -12.17
CA ILE A 40 -14.98 5.57 -10.77
C ILE A 40 -14.53 4.41 -9.86
N GLN A 41 -14.82 3.16 -10.24
CA GLN A 41 -14.42 2.00 -9.45
C GLN A 41 -12.91 1.78 -9.45
N LEU A 42 -12.21 2.02 -10.57
CA LEU A 42 -10.75 2.03 -10.62
C LEU A 42 -10.15 3.08 -9.67
N ALA A 43 -10.74 4.27 -9.58
CA ALA A 43 -10.30 5.28 -8.63
C ALA A 43 -10.47 4.82 -7.17
N ALA A 44 -11.55 4.08 -6.86
CA ALA A 44 -11.76 3.48 -5.55
C ALA A 44 -10.70 2.40 -5.22
N VAL A 45 -10.34 1.55 -6.20
CA VAL A 45 -9.24 0.57 -6.06
C VAL A 45 -7.92 1.29 -5.76
N ARG A 46 -7.58 2.32 -6.54
CA ARG A 46 -6.37 3.11 -6.33
C ARG A 46 -6.33 3.72 -4.92
N SER A 47 -7.45 4.27 -4.46
CA SER A 47 -7.56 4.81 -3.09
C SER A 47 -7.34 3.74 -2.02
N ALA A 48 -7.90 2.54 -2.20
CA ALA A 48 -7.72 1.42 -1.27
C ALA A 48 -6.25 0.98 -1.18
N VAL A 49 -5.57 0.86 -2.32
CA VAL A 49 -4.13 0.52 -2.39
C VAL A 49 -3.28 1.60 -1.72
N ASN A 50 -3.54 2.88 -2.03
CA ASN A 50 -2.81 3.99 -1.42
C ASN A 50 -2.99 4.03 0.10
N ASN A 51 -4.19 3.72 0.60
CA ASN A 51 -4.43 3.63 2.04
C ASN A 51 -3.70 2.45 2.69
N ALA A 52 -3.57 1.30 2.02
CA ALA A 52 -2.76 0.21 2.51
C ALA A 52 -1.26 0.59 2.56
N GLY A 53 -0.74 1.23 1.51
CA GLY A 53 0.64 1.72 1.48
C GLY A 53 0.96 2.73 2.58
N LYS A 54 0.05 3.67 2.88
CA LYS A 54 0.20 4.61 4.00
C LYS A 54 0.31 3.91 5.35
N GLU A 55 -0.44 2.83 5.58
CA GLU A 55 -0.38 2.09 6.84
C GLU A 55 0.92 1.29 6.96
N ILE A 56 1.41 0.70 5.85
CA ILE A 56 2.73 0.05 5.78
C ILE A 56 3.84 1.06 6.10
N LEU A 57 3.78 2.26 5.53
CA LEU A 57 4.77 3.31 5.77
C LEU A 57 4.80 3.71 7.26
N LYS A 58 3.64 3.90 7.89
CA LYS A 58 3.55 4.21 9.32
C LYS A 58 4.13 3.09 10.19
N ASP A 59 3.80 1.83 9.89
CA ASP A 59 4.32 0.65 10.60
C ASP A 59 5.85 0.61 10.49
N HIS A 60 6.39 0.83 9.29
CA HIS A 60 7.83 0.85 9.06
C HIS A 60 8.55 1.99 9.80
N LEU A 61 7.95 3.19 9.80
CA LEU A 61 8.46 4.34 10.55
C LEU A 61 8.52 4.08 12.06
N ASN A 62 7.49 3.45 12.63
CA ASN A 62 7.38 3.24 14.07
C ASN A 62 8.25 2.10 14.62
N HIS A 63 8.73 1.20 13.75
CA HIS A 63 9.47 0.01 14.16
C HIS A 63 10.89 0.02 13.59
N CYS A 64 11.03 -0.25 12.28
CA CYS A 64 12.35 -0.43 11.67
C CYS A 64 13.20 0.84 11.69
N ILE A 65 12.59 2.01 11.53
CA ILE A 65 13.33 3.26 11.44
C ILE A 65 13.76 3.79 12.82
N VAL A 66 12.96 3.53 13.86
CA VAL A 66 13.36 3.84 15.24
C VAL A 66 14.64 3.08 15.60
N GLU A 67 14.68 1.78 15.30
CA GLU A 67 15.88 0.95 15.53
C GLU A 67 17.08 1.39 14.66
N ALA A 68 16.84 1.78 13.40
CA ALA A 68 17.89 2.28 12.52
C ALA A 68 18.51 3.58 13.04
N VAL A 69 17.71 4.49 13.60
CA VAL A 69 18.20 5.73 14.21
C VAL A 69 19.03 5.44 15.46
N GLU A 70 18.59 4.52 16.32
CA GLU A 70 19.33 4.13 17.53
C GLU A 70 20.68 3.44 17.21
N SER A 71 20.73 2.70 16.12
CA SER A 71 21.93 1.99 15.66
C SER A 71 22.84 2.80 14.71
N GLY A 72 22.42 4.01 14.32
CA GLY A 72 23.17 4.85 13.38
C GLY A 72 23.18 4.34 11.94
N ASP A 73 22.18 3.55 11.53
CA ASP A 73 22.08 2.99 10.18
C ASP A 73 21.49 4.01 9.19
N GLU A 74 22.35 4.88 8.67
CA GLU A 74 21.97 5.87 7.64
C GLU A 74 21.45 5.22 6.34
N LYS A 75 21.82 3.97 6.03
CA LYS A 75 21.38 3.31 4.80
C LYS A 75 19.88 3.01 4.82
N ALA A 76 19.35 2.65 5.99
CA ALA A 76 17.92 2.44 6.17
C ALA A 76 17.12 3.73 5.91
N LEU A 77 17.64 4.89 6.33
CA LEU A 77 17.01 6.19 6.09
C LEU A 77 17.02 6.57 4.60
N VAL A 78 18.12 6.32 3.90
CA VAL A 78 18.20 6.55 2.43
C VAL A 78 17.20 5.64 1.70
N ALA A 79 17.16 4.35 2.04
CA ALA A 79 16.24 3.40 1.43
C ALA A 79 14.77 3.78 1.65
N LEU A 80 14.43 4.33 2.82
CA LEU A 80 13.10 4.84 3.10
C LEU A 80 12.75 6.04 2.22
N ASN A 81 13.63 7.03 2.10
CA ASN A 81 13.39 8.21 1.27
C ASN A 81 13.15 7.81 -0.18
N ASP A 82 13.96 6.88 -0.72
CA ASP A 82 13.79 6.35 -2.07
C ASP A 82 12.42 5.64 -2.25
N ALA A 83 11.93 4.96 -1.21
CA ALA A 83 10.63 4.31 -1.23
C ALA A 83 9.48 5.33 -1.19
N ILE A 84 9.59 6.39 -0.38
CA ILE A 84 8.60 7.47 -0.30
C ILE A 84 8.48 8.19 -1.65
N ASP A 85 9.59 8.54 -2.28
CA ASP A 85 9.61 9.21 -3.59
C ASP A 85 8.94 8.39 -4.68
N LYS A 86 9.03 7.06 -4.63
CA LYS A 86 8.33 6.17 -5.56
C LYS A 86 6.85 6.05 -5.23
N PHE A 87 6.48 6.07 -3.95
CA PHE A 87 5.10 5.91 -3.52
C PHE A 87 4.24 7.18 -3.72
N MET A 88 4.85 8.36 -3.72
CA MET A 88 4.14 9.63 -3.94
C MET A 88 3.98 10.03 -5.42
N LYS A 89 4.62 9.31 -6.34
CA LYS A 89 4.41 9.50 -7.79
C LYS A 89 3.06 8.93 -8.23
#